data_AF-A0A7I7WDU0-F1
#
_entry.id   AF-A0A7I7WDU0-F1
#
_cell.length_a   1.000
_cell.length_b   1.000
_cell.length_c   1.000
_cell.angle_alpha   90.00
_cell.angle_beta   90.00
_cell.angle_gamma   90.00
#
_symmetry.space_group_name_H-M   'P 1'
#
loop_
_entity.id
_entity.type
_entity.pdbx_description
1 polymer ?
#
loop_
_entity_poly.entity_id
_entity_poly.type
_entity_poly.pdbx_seq_one_letter_code
_entity_poly.pdbx_strand_id
1 'polypeptide(L)'
;MFTDPLGWRPTDPPGALAQANCQKAVRDDLVAPTTARFSALRASKDPLAEDDRMWLRSDARRVRSVWAVYGDAESQTRSDATAHAEFACRAVFVDDNSERTLVHYRRADAMGWLR
;
A
#
# COMPACT_ATOMS: atom_id res chain seq x y z
N MET A 1 -15.59 -28.91 11.11
CA MET A 1 -15.87 -27.52 10.74
C MET A 1 -15.40 -26.64 11.89
N PHE A 2 -14.26 -25.98 11.75
CA PHE A 2 -13.76 -25.02 12.74
C PHE A 2 -14.12 -23.62 12.28
N THR A 3 -15.01 -22.97 13.03
CA THR A 3 -15.29 -21.53 12.91
C THR A 3 -14.30 -20.80 13.80
N ASP A 4 -13.36 -20.10 13.17
CA ASP A 4 -12.42 -19.23 13.85
C ASP A 4 -13.15 -17.96 14.35
N PRO A 5 -13.13 -17.64 15.66
CA PRO A 5 -13.90 -16.55 16.25
C PRO A 5 -13.33 -15.15 15.95
N LEU A 6 -12.26 -15.03 15.17
CA LEU A 6 -11.62 -13.75 14.86
C LEU A 6 -11.88 -13.23 13.44
N GLY A 7 -12.77 -13.85 12.67
CA GLY A 7 -13.29 -13.27 11.42
C GLY A 7 -12.25 -13.01 10.32
N TRP A 8 -11.04 -13.55 10.44
CA TRP A 8 -10.00 -13.38 9.42
C TRP A 8 -10.09 -14.50 8.39
N ARG A 9 -10.85 -14.27 7.31
CA ARG A 9 -10.82 -15.15 6.13
C ARG A 9 -9.62 -14.76 5.27
N PRO A 10 -8.68 -15.66 4.94
CA PRO A 10 -7.46 -15.33 4.18
C PRO A 10 -7.67 -14.98 2.69
N THR A 11 -8.87 -14.55 2.27
CA THR A 11 -9.22 -14.34 0.85
C THR A 11 -10.22 -13.19 0.70
N ASP A 12 -9.87 -11.98 1.14
CA ASP A 12 -10.48 -10.76 0.57
C ASP A 12 -9.70 -10.44 -0.72
N PRO A 13 -10.22 -10.72 -1.93
CA PRO A 13 -9.56 -10.37 -3.20
C PRO A 13 -9.07 -8.91 -3.27
N PRO A 14 -9.79 -7.91 -2.70
CA PRO A 14 -9.31 -6.54 -2.68
C PRO A 14 -8.10 -6.31 -1.78
N GLY A 15 -7.89 -7.11 -0.71
CA GLY A 15 -6.78 -6.93 0.22
C GLY A 15 -5.44 -7.35 -0.37
N ALA A 16 -5.40 -8.49 -1.05
CA ALA A 16 -4.20 -8.92 -1.78
C ALA A 16 -3.88 -7.99 -2.96
N LEU A 17 -4.91 -7.52 -3.67
CA LEU A 17 -4.76 -6.54 -4.74
C LEU A 17 -4.28 -5.18 -4.20
N ALA A 18 -4.77 -4.75 -3.03
CA ALA A 18 -4.28 -3.55 -2.35
C ALA A 18 -2.78 -3.68 -2.02
N GLN A 19 -2.35 -4.83 -1.49
CA GLN A 19 -0.93 -5.10 -1.23
C GLN A 19 -0.09 -5.03 -2.52
N ALA A 20 -0.55 -5.63 -3.61
CA ALA A 20 0.15 -5.61 -4.89
C ALA A 20 0.27 -4.18 -5.44
N ASN A 21 -0.81 -3.41 -5.41
CA ASN A 21 -0.84 -2.02 -5.86
C ASN A 21 0.06 -1.12 -5.02
N CYS A 22 0.03 -1.29 -3.69
CA CYS A 22 0.90 -0.56 -2.78
C CYS A 22 2.38 -0.90 -3.00
N GLN A 23 2.72 -2.17 -3.18
CA GLN A 23 4.09 -2.58 -3.53
C GLN A 23 4.53 -1.98 -4.85
N LYS A 24 3.66 -1.98 -5.87
CA LYS A 24 3.96 -1.35 -7.16
C LYS A 24 4.21 0.15 -7.00
N ALA A 25 3.36 0.86 -6.25
CA ALA A 25 3.52 2.29 -6.01
C ALA A 25 4.84 2.60 -5.27
N VAL A 26 5.18 1.81 -4.23
CA VAL A 26 6.48 1.96 -3.56
C VAL A 26 7.63 1.69 -4.52
N ARG A 27 7.57 0.61 -5.32
CA ARG A 27 8.59 0.31 -6.34
C ARG A 27 8.78 1.47 -7.31
N ASP A 28 7.69 2.08 -7.74
CA ASP A 28 7.74 3.21 -8.67
C ASP A 28 8.47 4.41 -8.05
N ASP A 29 8.39 4.63 -6.73
CA ASP A 29 9.08 5.73 -6.05
C ASP A 29 10.57 5.48 -5.79
N LEU A 30 11.04 4.23 -5.86
CA LEU A 30 12.42 3.88 -5.52
C LEU A 30 13.40 4.25 -6.65
N VAL A 31 14.64 4.58 -6.28
CA VAL A 31 15.73 4.77 -7.26
C VAL A 31 16.12 3.47 -7.95
N ALA A 32 16.08 2.33 -7.24
CA ALA A 32 16.44 1.01 -7.76
C ALA A 32 15.26 0.00 -7.63
N PRO A 33 14.17 0.16 -8.41
CA PRO A 33 12.92 -0.61 -8.24
C PRO A 33 13.07 -2.14 -8.33
N THR A 34 14.06 -2.60 -9.10
CA THR A 34 14.34 -4.03 -9.34
C THR A 34 14.97 -4.71 -8.13
N THR A 35 15.60 -3.94 -7.23
CA THR A 35 16.22 -4.43 -6.00
C THR A 35 15.23 -4.49 -4.83
N ALA A 36 14.01 -3.96 -5.03
CA ALA A 36 13.05 -3.79 -3.97
C ALA A 36 12.52 -5.11 -3.41
N ARG A 37 12.61 -5.27 -2.09
CA ARG A 37 12.07 -6.38 -1.31
C ARG A 37 11.06 -5.85 -0.31
N PHE A 38 9.99 -6.62 -0.08
CA PHE A 38 8.90 -6.22 0.81
C PHE A 38 8.69 -7.29 1.88
N SER A 39 8.51 -6.85 3.12
CA SER A 39 8.25 -7.71 4.27
C SER A 39 7.20 -7.12 5.19
N ALA A 40 6.73 -7.93 6.14
CA ALA A 40 5.72 -7.55 7.13
C ALA A 40 4.43 -6.93 6.55
N LEU A 41 4.09 -7.28 5.30
CA LEU A 41 2.92 -6.76 4.61
C LEU A 41 1.62 -7.16 5.31
N ARG A 42 0.82 -6.16 5.66
CA ARG A 42 -0.50 -6.33 6.26
C ARG A 42 -1.48 -5.40 5.57
N ALA A 43 -2.65 -5.92 5.23
CA ALA A 43 -3.75 -5.13 4.68
C ALA A 43 -4.97 -5.22 5.60
N SER A 44 -5.62 -4.10 5.82
CA SER A 44 -6.86 -3.99 6.59
C SER A 44 -7.84 -3.06 5.89
N LYS A 45 -9.13 -3.39 5.92
CA LYS A 45 -10.18 -2.48 5.46
C LYS A 45 -10.14 -1.21 6.30
N ASP A 46 -10.30 -0.08 5.62
CA ASP A 46 -10.25 1.25 6.22
C ASP A 46 -11.49 2.03 5.74
N PRO A 47 -12.11 2.89 6.58
CA PRO A 47 -13.11 3.82 6.10
C PRO A 47 -12.59 4.77 5.01
N LEU A 48 -13.51 5.23 4.16
CA LEU A 48 -13.24 6.32 3.23
C LEU A 48 -13.08 7.63 4.01
N ALA A 49 -11.86 8.17 4.04
CA ALA A 49 -11.53 9.40 4.77
C ALA A 49 -12.00 10.65 4.01
N GLU A 50 -12.06 11.79 4.69
CA GLU A 50 -12.43 13.08 4.07
C GLU A 50 -11.44 13.47 2.97
N ASP A 51 -10.14 13.29 3.22
CA ASP A 51 -9.10 13.53 2.22
C ASP A 51 -9.35 12.70 0.97
N ASP A 52 -9.63 11.40 1.11
CA ASP A 52 -9.94 10.51 -0.02
C ASP A 52 -11.13 11.06 -0.84
N ARG A 53 -12.19 11.56 -0.18
CA ARG A 53 -13.36 12.15 -0.84
C ARG A 53 -13.01 13.41 -1.60
N MET A 54 -12.17 14.27 -1.04
CA MET A 54 -11.73 15.51 -1.69
C MET A 54 -10.99 15.22 -2.99
N TRP A 55 -10.14 14.19 -3.00
CA TRP A 55 -9.41 13.76 -4.19
C TRP A 55 -10.31 13.09 -5.23
N LEU A 56 -11.22 12.22 -4.80
CA LEU A 56 -12.08 11.44 -5.69
C LEU A 56 -13.26 12.25 -6.27
N ARG A 57 -13.58 13.43 -5.68
CA ARG A 57 -14.66 14.31 -6.15
C ARG A 57 -15.97 13.53 -6.39
N SER A 58 -16.44 13.48 -7.63
CA SER A 58 -17.67 12.77 -8.03
C SER A 58 -17.59 11.25 -7.87
N ASP A 59 -16.39 10.67 -7.98
CA ASP A 59 -16.18 9.22 -7.89
C ASP A 59 -16.18 8.70 -6.44
N ALA A 60 -16.16 9.59 -5.45
CA ALA A 60 -16.27 9.22 -4.04
C ALA A 60 -17.54 8.39 -3.74
N ARG A 61 -18.64 8.63 -4.50
CA ARG A 61 -19.90 7.87 -4.37
C ARG A 61 -19.83 6.46 -4.94
N ARG A 62 -18.84 6.19 -5.79
CA ARG A 62 -18.64 4.91 -6.48
C ARG A 62 -17.57 4.05 -5.80
N VAL A 63 -16.98 4.55 -4.70
CA VAL A 63 -16.01 3.81 -3.89
C VAL A 63 -16.67 2.56 -3.33
N ARG A 64 -16.05 1.41 -3.62
CA ARG A 64 -16.47 0.09 -3.12
C ARG A 64 -15.74 -0.29 -1.84
N SER A 65 -14.45 0.02 -1.78
CA SER A 65 -13.64 -0.26 -0.59
C SER A 65 -12.38 0.60 -0.54
N VAL A 66 -11.90 0.82 0.68
CA VAL A 66 -10.60 1.43 0.96
C VAL A 66 -9.81 0.48 1.83
N TRP A 67 -8.51 0.38 1.55
CA TRP A 67 -7.60 -0.51 2.24
C TRP A 67 -6.37 0.25 2.70
N ALA A 68 -6.05 0.11 3.98
CA ALA A 68 -4.75 0.49 4.51
C ALA A 68 -3.81 -0.70 4.43
N VAL A 69 -2.64 -0.46 3.86
CA VAL A 69 -1.55 -1.43 3.73
C VAL A 69 -0.34 -0.90 4.47
N TYR A 70 0.24 -1.71 5.34
CA TYR A 70 1.47 -1.40 6.05
C TYR A 70 2.51 -2.44 5.72
N GLY A 71 3.78 -2.04 5.69
CA GLY A 71 4.88 -2.97 5.57
C GLY A 71 6.23 -2.27 5.55
N ASP A 72 7.25 -3.10 5.35
CA ASP A 72 8.62 -2.68 5.27
C ASP A 72 9.11 -2.87 3.82
N ALA A 73 9.87 -1.92 3.34
CA ALA A 73 10.52 -1.94 2.04
C ALA A 73 12.04 -1.86 2.23
N GLU A 74 12.76 -2.67 1.48
CA GLU A 74 14.22 -2.65 1.37
C GLU A 74 14.59 -2.42 -0.09
N SER A 75 15.54 -1.54 -0.37
CA SER A 75 16.04 -1.26 -1.72
C SER A 75 17.45 -0.68 -1.70
N GLN A 76 18.17 -0.82 -2.80
CA GLN A 76 19.45 -0.12 -2.98
C GLN A 76 19.25 1.38 -3.24
N THR A 77 20.18 2.20 -2.76
CA THR A 77 20.29 3.63 -3.05
C THR A 77 21.17 3.90 -4.28
N ARG A 78 21.33 5.17 -4.68
CA ARG A 78 22.27 5.58 -5.75
C ARG A 78 23.73 5.18 -5.49
N SER A 79 24.10 4.92 -4.24
CA SER A 79 25.46 4.59 -3.83
C SER A 79 25.62 3.08 -3.51
N ASP A 80 24.72 2.24 -4.01
CA ASP A 80 24.65 0.79 -3.75
C ASP A 80 24.52 0.39 -2.28
N ALA A 81 24.22 1.35 -1.39
CA ALA A 81 23.88 1.06 0.00
C ALA A 81 22.46 0.49 0.07
N THR A 82 22.19 -0.38 1.04
CA THR A 82 20.82 -0.87 1.30
C THR A 82 20.11 0.10 2.22
N ALA A 83 18.90 0.51 1.83
CA ALA A 83 18.00 1.35 2.59
C ALA A 83 16.79 0.54 3.04
N HIS A 84 16.34 0.78 4.26
CA HIS A 84 15.13 0.22 4.84
C HIS A 84 14.14 1.33 5.17
N ALA A 85 12.87 1.09 4.87
CA ALA A 85 11.81 2.01 5.25
C ALA A 85 10.50 1.32 5.58
N GLU A 86 9.84 1.87 6.58
CA GLU A 86 8.45 1.53 6.89
C GLU A 86 7.53 2.42 6.05
N PHE A 87 6.55 1.81 5.39
CA PHE A 87 5.54 2.53 4.63
C PHE A 87 4.12 2.20 5.12
N ALA A 88 3.24 3.18 4.93
CA ALA A 88 1.80 3.08 5.06
C ALA A 88 1.20 3.53 3.72
N CYS A 89 0.28 2.75 3.18
CA CYS A 89 -0.31 2.97 1.88
C CYS A 89 -1.83 2.86 1.96
N ARG A 90 -2.54 3.73 1.23
CA ARG A 90 -4.00 3.65 1.07
C ARG A 90 -4.33 3.31 -0.38
N ALA A 91 -5.06 2.22 -0.59
CA ALA A 91 -5.59 1.83 -1.88
C ALA A 91 -7.11 2.00 -1.91
N VAL A 92 -7.61 2.78 -2.88
CA VAL A 92 -9.05 3.04 -3.06
C VAL A 92 -9.55 2.37 -4.33
N PHE A 93 -10.63 1.61 -4.20
CA PHE A 93 -11.26 0.89 -5.30
C PHE A 93 -12.62 1.50 -5.66
N VAL A 94 -12.83 1.79 -6.94
CA VAL A 94 -14.09 2.26 -7.53
C VAL A 94 -14.52 1.26 -8.59
N ASP A 95 -15.78 0.79 -8.52
CA ASP A 95 -16.36 -0.15 -9.48
C ASP A 95 -15.39 -1.25 -9.97
N ASP A 96 -14.75 -1.92 -8.99
CA ASP A 96 -13.80 -3.04 -9.11
C ASP A 96 -12.40 -2.71 -9.67
N ASN A 97 -12.14 -1.47 -10.07
CA ASN A 97 -10.79 -1.00 -10.42
C ASN A 97 -10.14 -0.26 -9.26
N SER A 98 -8.83 -0.44 -9.09
CA SER A 98 -8.06 0.44 -8.23
C SER A 98 -7.89 1.77 -8.93
N GLU A 99 -8.54 2.82 -8.43
CA GLU A 99 -8.42 4.16 -8.99
C GLU A 99 -7.14 4.84 -8.50
N ARG A 100 -6.79 4.60 -7.23
CA ARG A 100 -5.68 5.33 -6.62
C ARG A 100 -5.00 4.56 -5.51
N THR A 101 -3.69 4.73 -5.46
CA THR A 101 -2.82 4.22 -4.41
C THR A 101 -1.95 5.38 -3.91
N LEU A 102 -2.01 5.67 -2.63
CA LEU A 102 -1.26 6.75 -1.98
C LEU A 102 -0.29 6.14 -0.98
N VAL A 103 1.00 6.44 -1.09
CA VAL A 103 2.05 5.89 -0.23
C VAL A 103 2.62 6.99 0.65
N HIS A 104 2.77 6.69 1.93
CA HIS A 104 3.42 7.53 2.94
C HIS A 104 4.54 6.74 3.61
N TYR A 105 5.75 7.28 3.60
CA TYR A 105 6.89 6.70 4.29
C TYR A 105 6.94 7.24 5.73
N ARG A 106 6.94 6.33 6.72
CA ARG A 106 6.96 6.70 8.14
C ARG A 106 8.38 6.95 8.65
N ARG A 107 9.33 6.16 8.15
CA ARG A 107 10.75 6.27 8.47
C ARG A 107 11.55 5.64 7.35
N ALA A 108 12.63 6.31 6.94
CA ALA A 108 13.66 5.75 6.07
C ALA A 108 15.01 5.97 6.75
N ASP A 109 15.88 4.97 6.71
CA ASP A 109 17.20 5.02 7.35
C ASP A 109 18.30 5.61 6.45
N ALA A 110 18.01 5.80 5.15
CA ALA A 110 18.95 6.33 4.19
C ALA A 110 18.36 7.44 3.30
N MET A 111 19.16 8.48 3.08
CA MET A 111 18.85 9.55 2.13
C MET A 111 19.08 9.07 0.69
N GLY A 112 18.26 9.53 -0.26
CA GLY A 112 18.45 9.26 -1.70
C GLY A 112 18.02 7.86 -2.16
N TRP A 113 17.15 7.19 -1.40
CA TRP A 113 16.53 5.92 -1.78
C TRP A 113 15.24 6.09 -2.60
N LEU A 114 14.58 7.25 -2.49
CA LEU A 114 13.47 7.68 -3.36
C LEU A 114 14.01 8.49 -4.55
N ARG A 115 13.31 8.41 -5.69
CA ARG A 115 13.69 9.04 -6.97
C ARG A 115 13.56 10.55 -7.00
#